data_AF-A0A418NRG3-F1
#
_entry.id   AF-A0A418NRG3-F1
#
_cell.length_a   1.000
_cell.length_b   1.000
_cell.length_c   1.000
_cell.angle_alpha   90.00
_cell.angle_beta   90.00
_cell.angle_gamma   90.00
#
_symmetry.space_group_name_H-M   'P 1'
#
loop_
_entity.id
_entity.type
_entity.pdbx_description
1 polymer ?
#
loop_
_entity_poly.entity_id
_entity_poly.type
_entity_poly.pdbx_seq_one_letter_code
_entity_poly.pdbx_strand_id
1 'polypeptide(L)'
;MDQQNIPYKQRRNPNLPWGYWCIADPDDYPHLVDEYGRRWPSLREYIWCGRLGMARGSNFEFTAMTEFLLAVLAAIDRRVVYIEEKVNDLFSGSWDVARNYGAWLEGQELAEGLTGGLTPEGRAILVALASTRGAEAATVPIGLPTIAPWRGLDGGDTREERERIVKVNEAFAESLPGRFKREVIARRPGIRLVGAPEGANIPLGRVLWTMTFADEYARDRLFAWLVQRLDRWEAWTQLAIKDGAQAFTEHILRLRFADEVMEAR
;
A
#
# COMPACT_ATOMS: atom_id res chain seq x y z
N MET A 1 26.31 8.34 31.13
CA MET A 1 26.41 8.08 29.68
C MET A 1 25.22 7.24 29.31
N ASP A 2 24.29 7.79 28.51
CA ASP A 2 23.14 7.01 28.04
C ASP A 2 23.63 5.85 27.18
N GLN A 3 23.25 4.63 27.59
CA GLN A 3 23.59 3.38 26.87
C GLN A 3 23.05 3.36 25.43
N GLN A 4 22.17 4.30 25.07
CA GLN A 4 21.63 4.46 23.72
C GLN A 4 22.65 4.98 22.69
N ASN A 5 23.72 5.67 23.10
CA ASN A 5 24.75 6.17 22.18
C ASN A 5 25.85 5.14 21.83
N ILE A 6 25.78 3.92 22.37
CA ILE A 6 26.74 2.86 22.08
C ILE A 6 26.25 2.07 20.85
N PRO A 7 27.04 1.98 19.76
CA PRO A 7 26.64 1.28 18.54
C PRO A 7 26.16 -0.15 18.81
N TYR A 8 25.11 -0.59 18.13
CA TYR A 8 24.45 -1.90 18.37
C TYR A 8 25.44 -3.07 18.41
N LYS A 9 26.42 -3.13 17.48
CA LYS A 9 27.46 -4.17 17.44
C LYS A 9 28.33 -4.28 18.70
N GLN A 10 28.48 -3.19 19.44
CA GLN A 10 29.28 -3.14 20.66
C GLN A 10 28.45 -3.58 21.88
N ARG A 11 27.12 -3.45 21.81
CA ARG A 11 26.19 -3.81 22.88
C ARG A 11 25.57 -5.22 22.70
N ARG A 12 25.39 -5.66 21.45
CA ARG A 12 24.58 -6.83 21.08
C ARG A 12 25.26 -7.66 20.00
N ASN A 13 24.92 -8.95 19.97
CA ASN A 13 25.36 -9.84 18.90
C ASN A 13 24.51 -9.60 17.63
N PRO A 14 25.10 -9.08 16.53
CA PRO A 14 24.37 -8.79 15.29
C PRO A 14 23.94 -10.05 14.52
N ASN A 15 24.43 -11.23 14.92
CA ASN A 15 24.07 -12.51 14.29
C ASN A 15 22.81 -13.14 14.90
N LEU A 16 22.29 -12.58 15.99
CA LEU A 16 21.06 -13.05 16.63
C LEU A 16 19.89 -12.13 16.26
N PRO A 17 18.64 -12.67 16.24
CA PRO A 17 17.45 -11.84 16.06
C PRO A 17 17.38 -10.75 17.13
N TRP A 18 16.93 -9.56 16.74
CA TRP A 18 16.72 -8.48 17.69
C TRP A 18 15.75 -8.90 18.80
N GLY A 19 16.06 -8.56 20.06
CA GLY A 19 15.26 -8.95 21.22
C GLY A 19 15.54 -10.34 21.78
N TYR A 20 16.62 -11.02 21.37
CA TYR A 20 17.06 -12.29 21.96
C TYR A 20 17.34 -12.24 23.47
N TRP A 21 17.50 -11.03 24.03
CA TRP A 21 17.69 -10.77 25.46
C TRP A 21 16.38 -10.58 26.23
N CYS A 22 15.23 -10.51 25.54
CA CYS A 22 13.94 -10.44 26.19
C CYS A 22 13.64 -11.75 26.91
N ILE A 23 12.99 -11.64 28.06
CA ILE A 23 12.61 -12.79 28.89
C ILE A 23 11.09 -12.93 28.82
N ALA A 24 10.59 -14.16 28.79
CA ALA A 24 9.17 -14.40 28.95
C ALA A 24 8.73 -14.00 30.37
N ASP A 25 7.63 -13.26 30.49
CA ASP A 25 7.07 -12.93 31.79
C ASP A 25 6.66 -14.23 32.52
N PRO A 26 7.19 -14.49 33.73
CA PRO A 26 6.85 -15.71 34.47
C PRO A 26 5.46 -15.65 35.12
N ASP A 27 4.90 -14.46 35.29
CA ASP A 27 3.69 -14.24 36.10
C ASP A 27 2.42 -14.01 35.25
N ASP A 28 2.57 -13.65 33.98
CA ASP A 28 1.44 -13.30 33.11
C ASP A 28 1.63 -13.76 31.65
N TYR A 29 0.53 -14.17 31.02
CA TYR A 29 0.53 -14.78 29.69
C TYR A 29 0.00 -13.80 28.63
N PRO A 30 0.70 -13.57 27.49
CA PRO A 30 2.12 -13.76 27.20
C PRO A 30 2.79 -12.39 26.95
N HIS A 31 3.41 -11.83 27.97
CA HIS A 31 4.19 -10.60 27.83
C HIS A 31 5.70 -10.92 27.75
N LEU A 32 6.43 -10.17 26.92
CA LEU A 32 7.88 -10.15 26.89
C LEU A 32 8.37 -9.02 27.80
N VAL A 33 9.32 -9.33 28.67
CA VAL A 33 9.97 -8.35 29.54
C VAL A 33 11.28 -7.90 28.90
N ASP A 34 11.44 -6.59 28.71
CA ASP A 34 12.68 -5.99 28.21
C ASP A 34 13.74 -5.84 29.32
N GLU A 35 14.94 -5.41 28.94
CA GLU A 35 16.06 -5.22 29.87
C GLU A 35 15.84 -4.13 30.93
N TYR A 36 14.81 -3.30 30.76
CA TYR A 36 14.40 -2.25 31.67
C TYR A 36 13.20 -2.67 32.52
N GLY A 37 12.78 -3.94 32.45
CA GLY A 37 11.61 -4.46 33.16
C GLY A 37 10.27 -4.06 32.56
N ARG A 38 10.24 -3.46 31.36
CA ARG A 38 8.98 -3.08 30.69
C ARG A 38 8.38 -4.29 29.99
N ARG A 39 7.07 -4.40 30.07
CA ARG A 39 6.28 -5.50 29.51
C ARG A 39 5.77 -5.12 28.12
N TRP A 40 5.88 -6.06 27.18
CA TRP A 40 5.49 -5.90 25.79
C TRP A 40 4.61 -7.07 25.34
N PRO A 41 3.47 -6.85 24.67
CA PRO A 41 2.61 -7.93 24.17
C PRO A 41 3.27 -8.83 23.13
N SER A 42 4.24 -8.32 22.37
CA SER A 42 4.98 -9.10 21.38
C SER A 42 6.32 -8.44 21.05
N LEU A 43 7.23 -9.23 20.46
CA LEU A 43 8.52 -8.71 20.01
C LEU A 43 8.34 -7.66 18.90
N ARG A 44 7.35 -7.86 18.02
CA ARG A 44 7.01 -6.89 16.97
C ARG A 44 6.57 -5.55 17.55
N GLU A 45 5.79 -5.59 18.63
CA GLU A 45 5.32 -4.39 19.31
C GLU A 45 6.45 -3.70 20.06
N TYR A 46 7.36 -4.47 20.67
CA TYR A 46 8.56 -3.91 21.26
C TYR A 46 9.45 -3.21 20.22
N ILE A 47 9.64 -3.81 19.04
CA ILE A 47 10.37 -3.18 17.94
C ILE A 47 9.67 -1.89 17.51
N TRP A 48 8.36 -1.94 17.21
CA TRP A 48 7.62 -0.82 16.64
C TRP A 48 7.43 0.33 17.63
N CYS A 49 6.88 0.06 18.81
CA CYS A 49 6.55 1.09 19.78
C CYS A 49 7.71 1.42 20.71
N GLY A 50 8.50 0.42 21.09
CA GLY A 50 9.61 0.60 22.03
C GLY A 50 10.88 1.13 21.38
N ARG A 51 11.39 0.43 20.35
CA ARG A 51 12.66 0.79 19.70
C ARG A 51 12.52 1.89 18.66
N LEU A 52 11.46 1.88 17.86
CA LEU A 52 11.26 2.88 16.79
C LEU A 52 10.39 4.06 17.24
N GLY A 53 9.80 4.01 18.44
CA GLY A 53 8.97 5.09 18.99
C GLY A 53 7.70 5.34 18.19
N MET A 54 7.23 4.36 17.41
CA MET A 54 6.08 4.51 16.53
C MET A 54 4.76 4.32 17.29
N ALA A 55 3.73 5.04 16.88
CA ALA A 55 2.39 4.83 17.40
C ALA A 55 1.86 3.44 17.06
N ARG A 56 1.19 2.80 18.02
CA ARG A 56 0.67 1.44 17.86
C ARG A 56 -0.51 1.36 16.89
N GLY A 57 -1.39 2.37 16.87
CA GLY A 57 -2.59 2.39 16.04
C GLY A 57 -3.50 1.18 16.28
N SER A 58 -4.34 0.87 15.29
CA SER A 58 -5.12 -0.36 15.24
C SER A 58 -4.25 -1.60 15.00
N ASN A 59 -4.75 -2.80 15.31
CA ASN A 59 -4.06 -4.05 14.97
C ASN A 59 -3.81 -4.21 13.47
N PHE A 60 -4.73 -3.69 12.66
CA PHE A 60 -4.60 -3.66 11.22
C PHE A 60 -3.40 -2.81 10.80
N GLU A 61 -3.36 -1.53 11.21
CA GLU A 61 -2.29 -0.60 10.84
C GLU A 61 -0.92 -1.09 11.33
N PHE A 62 -0.84 -1.59 12.56
CA PHE A 62 0.39 -2.15 13.08
C PHE A 62 0.92 -3.33 12.27
N THR A 63 0.04 -4.26 11.90
CA THR A 63 0.43 -5.42 11.09
C THR A 63 0.89 -4.96 9.71
N ALA A 64 0.13 -4.07 9.07
CA ALA A 64 0.47 -3.47 7.79
C ALA A 64 1.85 -2.80 7.84
N MET A 65 2.10 -1.96 8.84
CA MET A 65 3.32 -1.18 8.96
C MET A 65 4.53 -2.04 9.30
N THR A 66 4.37 -3.07 10.13
CA THR A 66 5.46 -4.00 10.46
C THR A 66 5.79 -4.96 9.31
N GLU A 67 4.79 -5.41 8.55
CA GLU A 67 5.01 -6.17 7.30
C GLU A 67 5.62 -5.29 6.20
N PHE A 68 5.26 -4.00 6.13
CA PHE A 68 5.87 -3.05 5.22
C PHE A 68 7.34 -2.82 5.54
N LEU A 69 7.67 -2.54 6.81
CA LEU A 69 9.05 -2.42 7.28
C LEU A 69 9.86 -3.68 6.96
N LEU A 70 9.33 -4.86 7.25
CA LEU A 70 9.96 -6.14 6.93
C LEU A 70 10.29 -6.25 5.43
N ALA A 71 9.34 -5.93 4.57
CA ALA A 71 9.51 -6.03 3.12
C ALA A 71 10.52 -5.01 2.58
N VAL A 72 10.55 -3.78 3.13
CA VAL A 72 11.56 -2.77 2.77
C VAL A 72 12.97 -3.23 3.19
N LEU A 73 13.14 -3.70 4.43
CA LEU A 73 14.43 -4.20 4.93
C LEU A 73 14.91 -5.39 4.09
N ALA A 74 14.03 -6.33 3.74
CA ALA A 74 14.35 -7.46 2.88
C ALA A 74 14.75 -7.04 1.47
N ALA A 75 14.11 -6.00 0.90
CA ALA A 75 14.47 -5.47 -0.42
C ALA A 75 15.84 -4.78 -0.40
N ILE A 76 16.19 -4.07 0.67
CA ILE A 76 17.52 -3.48 0.85
C ILE A 76 18.58 -4.60 0.96
N ASP A 77 18.37 -5.61 1.81
CA ASP A 77 19.34 -6.68 2.06
C ASP A 77 19.63 -7.54 0.82
N ARG A 78 18.61 -7.81 -0.02
CA ARG A 78 18.77 -8.62 -1.22
C ARG A 78 19.69 -8.02 -2.27
N ARG A 79 19.97 -6.71 -2.29
CA ARG A 79 20.92 -5.99 -3.19
C ARG A 79 20.86 -6.30 -4.70
N VAL A 80 19.88 -7.08 -5.18
CA VAL A 80 19.79 -7.58 -6.57
C VAL A 80 18.79 -6.78 -7.42
N VAL A 81 17.90 -6.01 -6.80
CA VAL A 81 16.85 -5.23 -7.48
C VAL A 81 17.27 -3.76 -7.60
N TYR A 82 17.13 -3.18 -8.79
CA TYR A 82 17.50 -1.78 -9.07
C TYR A 82 16.57 -0.80 -8.32
N ILE A 83 17.04 0.42 -8.02
CA ILE A 83 16.28 1.35 -7.17
C ILE A 83 14.95 1.79 -7.80
N GLU A 84 14.92 2.05 -9.10
CA GLU A 84 13.69 2.42 -9.82
C GLU A 84 12.63 1.32 -9.71
N GLU A 85 13.04 0.06 -9.78
CA GLU A 85 12.17 -1.11 -9.61
C GLU A 85 11.68 -1.21 -8.16
N LYS A 86 12.55 -1.02 -7.15
CA LYS A 86 12.13 -0.95 -5.74
C LYS A 86 11.11 0.17 -5.45
N VAL A 87 11.26 1.34 -6.08
CA VAL A 87 10.36 2.49 -5.90
C VAL A 87 9.00 2.23 -6.57
N ASN A 88 9.00 1.74 -7.81
CA ASN A 88 7.78 1.33 -8.50
C ASN A 88 7.06 0.22 -7.73
N ASP A 89 7.83 -0.76 -7.26
CA ASP A 89 7.33 -1.94 -6.60
C ASP A 89 6.81 -1.63 -5.21
N LEU A 90 7.60 -1.08 -4.28
CA LEU A 90 7.24 -0.97 -2.86
C LEU A 90 6.44 0.29 -2.55
N PHE A 91 6.76 1.40 -3.23
CA PHE A 91 6.22 2.73 -2.94
C PHE A 91 5.25 3.22 -4.01
N SER A 92 4.75 2.32 -4.87
CA SER A 92 3.78 2.62 -5.93
C SER A 92 4.24 3.74 -6.88
N GLY A 93 5.55 3.81 -7.16
CA GLY A 93 6.15 4.82 -8.03
C GLY A 93 6.35 6.20 -7.38
N SER A 94 6.00 6.35 -6.09
CA SER A 94 6.12 7.62 -5.37
C SER A 94 7.54 7.83 -4.82
N TRP A 95 8.37 8.52 -5.58
CA TRP A 95 9.76 8.83 -5.24
C TRP A 95 9.91 9.61 -3.94
N ASP A 96 9.06 10.60 -3.67
CA ASP A 96 9.16 11.44 -2.47
C ASP A 96 8.89 10.65 -1.19
N VAL A 97 7.92 9.73 -1.25
CA VAL A 97 7.59 8.82 -0.14
C VAL A 97 8.73 7.83 0.08
N ALA A 98 9.28 7.26 -0.99
CA ALA A 98 10.45 6.38 -0.89
C ALA A 98 11.65 7.10 -0.28
N ARG A 99 11.93 8.33 -0.73
CA ARG A 99 13.03 9.16 -0.22
C ARG A 99 12.83 9.50 1.26
N ASN A 100 11.63 9.93 1.64
CA ASN A 100 11.31 10.25 3.03
C ASN A 100 11.43 9.00 3.94
N TYR A 101 10.94 7.85 3.47
CA TYR A 101 11.07 6.59 4.21
C TYR A 101 12.54 6.16 4.34
N GLY A 102 13.34 6.34 3.29
CA GLY A 102 14.79 6.11 3.34
C GLY A 102 15.49 7.00 4.37
N ALA A 103 15.19 8.30 4.38
CA ALA A 103 15.72 9.23 5.37
C ALA A 103 15.28 8.87 6.81
N TRP A 104 14.04 8.40 6.97
CA TRP A 104 13.57 7.88 8.26
C TRP A 104 14.34 6.63 8.69
N LEU A 105 14.61 5.68 7.79
CA LEU A 105 15.45 4.50 8.11
C LEU A 105 16.88 4.87 8.50
N GLU A 106 17.47 5.89 7.85
CA GLU A 106 18.77 6.45 8.24
C GLU A 106 18.72 7.08 9.62
N GLY A 107 17.70 7.90 9.89
CA GLY A 107 17.49 8.52 11.21
C GLY A 107 17.23 7.51 12.33
N GLN A 108 16.68 6.32 12.00
CA GLN A 108 16.50 5.20 12.93
C GLN A 108 17.74 4.29 13.04
N GLU A 109 18.81 4.58 12.29
CA GLU A 109 20.04 3.81 12.19
C GLU A 109 19.81 2.36 11.74
N LEU A 110 18.81 2.11 10.89
CA LEU A 110 18.49 0.77 10.37
C LEU A 110 19.12 0.48 9.01
N ALA A 111 19.32 1.51 8.19
CA ALA A 111 19.92 1.39 6.87
C ALA A 111 20.61 2.70 6.47
N GLU A 112 21.55 2.61 5.54
CA GLU A 112 22.12 3.75 4.81
C GLU A 112 21.20 4.12 3.64
N GLY A 113 19.95 4.45 3.98
CA GLY A 113 18.89 4.77 3.03
C GLY A 113 18.37 3.55 2.29
N LEU A 114 17.65 3.79 1.18
CA LEU A 114 17.12 2.70 0.34
C LEU A 114 18.15 2.11 -0.63
N THR A 115 19.23 2.87 -0.94
CA THR A 115 20.32 2.47 -1.84
C THR A 115 21.48 1.79 -1.13
N GLY A 116 21.67 2.06 0.16
CA GLY A 116 22.83 1.58 0.91
C GLY A 116 22.65 0.20 1.51
N GLY A 117 23.44 -0.10 2.54
CA GLY A 117 23.35 -1.35 3.29
C GLY A 117 22.40 -1.25 4.48
N LEU A 118 21.88 -2.41 4.91
CA LEU A 118 21.33 -2.52 6.27
C LEU A 118 22.45 -2.36 7.29
N THR A 119 22.15 -1.64 8.36
CA THR A 119 23.01 -1.64 9.55
C THR A 119 22.90 -3.00 10.26
N PRO A 120 23.79 -3.29 11.21
CA PRO A 120 23.74 -4.53 11.98
C PRO A 120 22.45 -4.68 12.78
N GLU A 121 21.93 -3.57 13.33
CA GLU A 121 20.63 -3.57 14.00
C GLU A 121 19.49 -3.77 13.01
N GLY A 122 19.52 -3.10 11.85
CA GLY A 122 18.54 -3.29 10.78
C GLY A 122 18.45 -4.74 10.32
N ARG A 123 19.59 -5.43 10.20
CA ARG A 123 19.62 -6.88 9.89
C ARG A 123 19.07 -7.74 11.03
N ALA A 124 19.40 -7.45 12.28
CA ALA A 124 18.84 -8.17 13.42
C ALA A 124 17.30 -7.99 13.51
N ILE A 125 16.79 -6.80 13.22
CA ILE A 125 15.35 -6.50 13.16
C ILE A 125 14.69 -7.20 11.98
N LEU A 126 15.31 -7.23 10.80
CA LEU A 126 14.84 -8.01 9.65
C LEU A 126 14.62 -9.48 10.03
N VAL A 127 15.61 -10.11 10.68
CA VAL A 127 15.51 -11.50 11.13
C VAL A 127 14.42 -11.68 12.18
N ALA A 128 14.32 -10.77 13.15
CA ALA A 128 13.27 -10.82 14.19
C ALA A 128 11.87 -10.70 13.60
N LEU A 129 11.64 -9.73 12.70
CA LEU A 129 10.36 -9.52 12.05
C LEU A 129 9.97 -10.69 11.13
N ALA A 130 10.94 -11.30 10.45
CA ALA A 130 10.73 -12.47 9.62
C ALA A 130 10.38 -13.72 10.46
N SER A 131 10.99 -13.87 11.63
CA SER A 131 10.78 -15.01 12.54
C SER A 131 9.49 -14.91 13.36
N THR A 132 8.89 -13.72 13.43
CA THR A 132 7.69 -13.43 14.25
C THR A 132 6.46 -13.10 13.41
N ARG A 133 6.47 -13.45 12.11
CA ARG A 133 5.30 -13.27 11.24
C ARG A 133 4.14 -14.13 11.73
N GLY A 134 2.92 -13.60 11.59
CA GLY A 134 1.70 -14.37 11.88
C GLY A 134 1.60 -15.62 11.01
N ALA A 135 0.94 -16.67 11.50
CA ALA A 135 0.87 -17.97 10.84
C ALA A 135 0.37 -17.88 9.38
N GLU A 136 -0.63 -17.03 9.14
CA GLU A 136 -1.18 -16.80 7.79
C GLU A 136 -0.17 -16.10 6.87
N ALA A 137 0.56 -15.11 7.39
CA ALA A 137 1.54 -14.34 6.63
C ALA A 137 2.82 -15.12 6.33
N ALA A 138 3.22 -16.06 7.20
CA ALA A 138 4.43 -16.86 7.06
C ALA A 138 4.50 -17.66 5.74
N THR A 139 3.35 -18.01 5.18
CA THR A 139 3.23 -18.73 3.89
C THR A 139 3.51 -17.83 2.67
N VAL A 140 3.39 -16.51 2.83
CA VAL A 140 3.60 -15.53 1.76
C VAL A 140 5.08 -15.18 1.66
N PRO A 141 5.72 -15.26 0.48
CA PRO A 141 7.11 -14.84 0.30
C PRO A 141 7.33 -13.37 0.71
N ILE A 142 8.39 -13.10 1.48
CA ILE A 142 8.73 -11.75 1.95
C ILE A 142 9.05 -10.85 0.74
N GLY A 143 8.28 -9.77 0.56
CA GLY A 143 8.46 -8.77 -0.49
C GLY A 143 7.14 -8.12 -0.95
N LEU A 144 7.06 -7.75 -2.23
CA LEU A 144 5.86 -7.22 -2.88
C LEU A 144 4.55 -7.97 -2.56
N PRO A 145 4.50 -9.32 -2.63
CA PRO A 145 3.29 -10.08 -2.28
C PRO A 145 2.87 -9.91 -0.81
N THR A 146 3.81 -9.61 0.08
CA THR A 146 3.54 -9.34 1.49
C THR A 146 2.87 -7.99 1.70
N ILE A 147 3.21 -6.99 0.89
CA ILE A 147 2.69 -5.61 1.02
C ILE A 147 1.39 -5.42 0.24
N ALA A 148 1.21 -6.16 -0.86
CA ALA A 148 0.07 -5.99 -1.78
C ALA A 148 -1.32 -6.01 -1.11
N PRO A 149 -1.59 -6.85 -0.08
CA PRO A 149 -2.84 -6.76 0.68
C PRO A 149 -2.97 -5.39 1.36
N TRP A 150 -1.94 -4.93 2.05
CA TRP A 150 -1.98 -3.72 2.87
C TRP A 150 -1.96 -2.39 2.09
N ARG A 151 -2.05 -2.40 0.76
CA ARG A 151 -2.06 -1.16 -0.06
C ARG A 151 -3.44 -0.58 -0.23
N GLY A 152 -3.56 0.73 0.04
CA GLY A 152 -4.77 1.53 -0.12
C GLY A 152 -5.50 1.78 1.20
N LEU A 153 -6.49 2.67 1.19
CA LEU A 153 -7.39 2.92 2.33
C LEU A 153 -8.31 1.71 2.62
N ASP A 154 -8.31 0.71 1.73
CA ASP A 154 -9.23 -0.44 1.71
C ASP A 154 -8.64 -1.70 2.37
N GLY A 155 -7.57 -1.55 3.15
CA GLY A 155 -7.32 -2.47 4.25
C GLY A 155 -7.08 -3.97 3.93
N GLY A 156 -6.55 -4.35 2.76
CA GLY A 156 -6.35 -5.78 2.50
C GLY A 156 -7.52 -6.53 1.89
N ASP A 157 -8.48 -5.85 1.26
CA ASP A 157 -9.46 -6.54 0.43
C ASP A 157 -8.74 -7.43 -0.60
N THR A 158 -8.99 -8.74 -0.50
CA THR A 158 -8.54 -9.74 -1.45
C THR A 158 -9.03 -9.32 -2.84
N ARG A 159 -8.37 -9.79 -3.92
CA ARG A 159 -8.85 -9.58 -5.29
C ARG A 159 -10.36 -9.89 -5.41
N GLU A 160 -10.82 -10.89 -4.68
CA GLU A 160 -12.22 -11.33 -4.61
C GLU A 160 -13.13 -10.33 -3.89
N GLU A 161 -12.70 -9.71 -2.78
CA GLU A 161 -13.48 -8.69 -2.08
C GLU A 161 -13.48 -7.36 -2.87
N ARG A 162 -12.37 -7.00 -3.51
CA ARG A 162 -12.32 -5.89 -4.48
C ARG A 162 -13.26 -6.16 -5.64
N GLU A 163 -13.24 -7.36 -6.21
CA GLU A 163 -14.19 -7.77 -7.24
C GLU A 163 -15.62 -7.76 -6.72
N ARG A 164 -15.88 -8.07 -5.44
CA ARG A 164 -17.22 -8.04 -4.84
C ARG A 164 -17.72 -6.61 -4.66
N ILE A 165 -16.94 -5.73 -4.05
CA ILE A 165 -17.28 -4.30 -3.89
C ILE A 165 -17.47 -3.65 -5.26
N VAL A 166 -16.56 -3.94 -6.20
CA VAL A 166 -16.67 -3.43 -7.56
C VAL A 166 -17.91 -4.00 -8.25
N LYS A 167 -18.27 -5.28 -8.07
CA LYS A 167 -19.51 -5.86 -8.60
C LYS A 167 -20.77 -5.25 -7.99
N VAL A 168 -20.78 -4.96 -6.68
CA VAL A 168 -21.91 -4.28 -6.01
C VAL A 168 -22.08 -2.87 -6.57
N ASN A 169 -20.98 -2.15 -6.77
CA ASN A 169 -21.00 -0.81 -7.35
C ASN A 169 -21.34 -0.83 -8.85
N GLU A 170 -20.87 -1.84 -9.60
CA GLU A 170 -21.25 -2.06 -11.00
C GLU A 170 -22.75 -2.36 -11.11
N ALA A 171 -23.31 -3.18 -10.21
CA ALA A 171 -24.74 -3.50 -10.14
C ALA A 171 -25.60 -2.26 -9.81
N PHE A 172 -25.16 -1.44 -8.85
CA PHE A 172 -25.81 -0.16 -8.53
C PHE A 172 -25.74 0.83 -9.70
N ALA A 173 -24.59 0.90 -10.37
CA ALA A 173 -24.39 1.76 -11.53
C ALA A 173 -25.19 1.32 -12.77
N GLU A 174 -25.75 0.11 -12.81
CA GLU A 174 -26.57 -0.33 -13.95
C GLU A 174 -27.86 0.48 -14.10
N SER A 175 -28.42 1.00 -13.00
CA SER A 175 -29.60 1.85 -13.03
C SER A 175 -29.31 3.31 -13.41
N LEU A 176 -28.04 3.69 -13.57
CA LEU A 176 -27.68 5.07 -13.91
C LEU A 176 -27.77 5.34 -15.43
N PRO A 177 -28.28 6.52 -15.85
CA PRO A 177 -28.38 6.89 -17.26
C PRO A 177 -27.01 6.91 -17.95
N GLY A 178 -25.97 7.39 -17.26
CA GLY A 178 -24.59 7.38 -17.72
C GLY A 178 -23.72 6.55 -16.76
N ARG A 179 -23.03 5.53 -17.29
CA ARG A 179 -22.29 4.57 -16.45
C ARG A 179 -20.94 4.18 -17.01
N PHE A 180 -19.95 4.08 -16.12
CA PHE A 180 -18.67 3.48 -16.43
C PHE A 180 -18.75 1.97 -16.26
N LYS A 181 -18.13 1.23 -17.18
CA LYS A 181 -17.97 -0.22 -17.11
C LYS A 181 -16.53 -0.61 -17.37
N ARG A 182 -16.03 -1.57 -16.61
CA ARG A 182 -14.77 -2.26 -16.94
C ARG A 182 -15.04 -3.25 -18.06
N GLU A 183 -14.15 -3.31 -19.04
CA GLU A 183 -14.24 -4.25 -20.16
C GLU A 183 -12.84 -4.61 -20.66
N VAL A 184 -12.73 -5.68 -21.44
CA VAL A 184 -11.52 -5.98 -22.21
C VAL A 184 -11.69 -5.40 -23.61
N ILE A 185 -10.85 -4.44 -23.95
CA ILE A 185 -10.91 -3.68 -25.20
C ILE A 185 -9.65 -3.98 -25.99
N ALA A 186 -9.81 -4.58 -27.17
CA ALA A 186 -8.69 -5.02 -28.02
C ALA A 186 -7.63 -5.85 -27.25
N ARG A 187 -8.09 -6.82 -26.44
CA ARG A 187 -7.26 -7.68 -25.57
C ARG A 187 -6.51 -6.94 -24.46
N ARG A 188 -6.86 -5.69 -24.17
CA ARG A 188 -6.31 -4.92 -23.05
C ARG A 188 -7.37 -4.61 -22.02
N PRO A 189 -7.01 -4.51 -20.73
CA PRO A 189 -7.91 -4.00 -19.71
C PRO A 189 -8.36 -2.58 -20.07
N GLY A 190 -9.65 -2.28 -19.97
CA GLY A 190 -10.21 -0.98 -20.35
C GLY A 190 -11.40 -0.56 -19.50
N ILE A 191 -11.73 0.73 -19.60
CA ILE A 191 -12.95 1.32 -19.03
C ILE A 191 -13.68 2.02 -20.17
N ARG A 192 -15.00 1.85 -20.23
CA ARG A 192 -15.89 2.55 -21.16
C ARG A 192 -16.92 3.35 -20.38
N LEU A 193 -17.28 4.51 -20.89
CA LEU A 193 -18.46 5.27 -20.47
C LEU A 193 -19.58 5.03 -21.47
N VAL A 194 -20.73 4.58 -20.99
CA VAL A 194 -21.92 4.33 -21.80
C VAL A 194 -22.99 5.33 -21.39
N GLY A 195 -23.52 6.06 -22.37
CA GLY A 195 -24.65 6.98 -22.18
C GLY A 195 -26.00 6.27 -22.10
N ALA A 196 -27.04 7.07 -21.92
CA ALA A 196 -28.40 6.56 -21.86
C ALA A 196 -28.75 5.88 -23.19
N PRO A 197 -29.55 4.79 -23.18
CA PRO A 197 -30.01 4.18 -24.41
C PRO A 197 -30.90 5.15 -25.18
N GLU A 198 -30.57 5.40 -26.45
CA GLU A 198 -31.39 6.22 -27.35
C GLU A 198 -31.97 5.34 -28.47
N GLY A 199 -33.24 5.59 -28.84
CA GLY A 199 -33.93 4.91 -29.95
C GLY A 199 -35.29 4.31 -29.59
N ALA A 200 -36.26 4.44 -30.50
CA ALA A 200 -37.66 4.04 -30.27
C ALA A 200 -37.93 2.52 -30.39
N ASN A 201 -37.10 1.76 -31.12
CA ASN A 201 -37.36 0.35 -31.41
C ASN A 201 -36.29 -0.63 -30.87
N ILE A 202 -35.03 -0.20 -30.73
CA ILE A 202 -33.97 -0.95 -30.04
C ILE A 202 -33.10 0.07 -29.28
N PRO A 203 -33.20 0.16 -27.94
CA PRO A 203 -32.40 1.09 -27.16
C PRO A 203 -30.93 0.65 -27.16
N LEU A 204 -30.08 1.33 -27.93
CA LEU A 204 -28.63 1.09 -27.95
C LEU A 204 -27.93 2.15 -27.09
N GLY A 205 -27.22 1.70 -26.04
CA GLY A 205 -26.38 2.59 -25.24
C GLY A 205 -25.16 3.05 -26.04
N ARG A 206 -25.08 4.35 -26.34
CA ARG A 206 -23.94 4.93 -27.06
C ARG A 206 -22.69 4.90 -26.18
N VAL A 207 -21.56 4.42 -26.71
CA VAL A 207 -20.27 4.56 -26.06
C VAL A 207 -19.79 6.00 -26.23
N LEU A 208 -19.59 6.70 -25.12
CA LEU A 208 -19.24 8.11 -25.08
C LEU A 208 -17.74 8.33 -24.86
N TRP A 209 -17.08 7.41 -24.16
CA TRP A 209 -15.66 7.47 -23.88
C TRP A 209 -15.09 6.08 -23.64
N THR A 210 -13.80 5.92 -23.90
CA THR A 210 -13.08 4.66 -23.68
C THR A 210 -11.61 4.94 -23.38
N MET A 211 -11.04 4.18 -22.46
CA MET A 211 -9.61 4.18 -22.17
C MET A 211 -9.10 2.76 -21.93
N THR A 212 -7.95 2.45 -22.50
CA THR A 212 -7.23 1.18 -22.30
C THR A 212 -6.03 1.38 -21.39
N PHE A 213 -5.68 0.33 -20.65
CA PHE A 213 -4.59 0.32 -19.67
C PHE A 213 -3.56 -0.76 -20.03
N ALA A 214 -2.36 -0.64 -19.46
CA ALA A 214 -1.30 -1.63 -19.62
C ALA A 214 -1.62 -2.93 -18.88
N ASP A 215 -2.27 -2.84 -17.72
CA ASP A 215 -2.63 -3.97 -16.86
C ASP A 215 -3.95 -3.73 -16.11
N GLU A 216 -4.47 -4.78 -15.48
CA GLU A 216 -5.74 -4.75 -14.74
C GLU A 216 -5.67 -3.87 -13.50
N TYR A 217 -4.49 -3.75 -12.88
CA TYR A 217 -4.30 -2.99 -11.66
C TYR A 217 -4.44 -1.48 -11.90
N ALA A 218 -3.82 -0.97 -12.96
CA ALA A 218 -3.97 0.43 -13.38
C ALA A 218 -5.43 0.77 -13.76
N ARG A 219 -6.11 -0.15 -14.46
CA ARG A 219 -7.54 -0.03 -14.77
C ARG A 219 -8.37 0.06 -13.48
N ASP A 220 -8.20 -0.90 -12.58
CA ASP A 220 -9.05 -1.01 -11.38
C ASP A 220 -8.84 0.16 -10.41
N ARG A 221 -7.63 0.73 -10.35
CA ARG A 221 -7.36 1.95 -9.58
C ARG A 221 -8.12 3.17 -10.11
N LEU A 222 -8.12 3.39 -11.43
CA LEU A 222 -8.92 4.49 -11.99
C LEU A 222 -10.41 4.22 -11.78
N PHE A 223 -10.87 2.97 -11.99
CA PHE A 223 -12.26 2.62 -11.81
C PHE A 223 -12.76 2.86 -10.38
N ALA A 224 -11.96 2.49 -9.36
CA ALA A 224 -12.27 2.77 -7.96
C ALA A 224 -12.39 4.28 -7.69
N TRP A 225 -11.47 5.09 -8.23
CA TRP A 225 -11.52 6.55 -8.12
C TRP A 225 -12.79 7.16 -8.73
N LEU A 226 -13.26 6.60 -9.86
CA LEU A 226 -14.51 6.99 -10.51
C LEU A 226 -15.72 6.61 -9.65
N VAL A 227 -15.75 5.40 -9.08
CA VAL A 227 -16.87 4.90 -8.26
C VAL A 227 -17.03 5.70 -6.96
N GLN A 228 -15.95 6.21 -6.37
CA GLN A 228 -16.05 7.12 -5.21
C GLN A 228 -16.77 8.45 -5.53
N ARG A 229 -17.02 8.75 -6.80
CA ARG A 229 -17.63 9.99 -7.31
C ARG A 229 -18.89 9.70 -8.15
N LEU A 230 -19.67 8.69 -7.76
CA LEU A 230 -20.92 8.29 -8.45
C LEU A 230 -21.89 9.46 -8.63
N ASP A 231 -21.92 10.38 -7.66
CA ASP A 231 -22.71 11.62 -7.69
C ASP A 231 -22.41 12.52 -8.91
N ARG A 232 -21.21 12.40 -9.50
CA ARG A 232 -20.75 13.25 -10.61
C ARG A 232 -20.91 12.61 -11.99
N TRP A 233 -21.28 11.33 -12.05
CA TRP A 233 -21.29 10.56 -13.29
C TRP A 233 -22.26 11.12 -14.33
N GLU A 234 -23.40 11.64 -13.91
CA GLU A 234 -24.37 12.26 -14.82
C GLU A 234 -23.79 13.52 -15.47
N ALA A 235 -23.20 14.41 -14.68
CA ALA A 235 -22.57 15.63 -15.18
C ALA A 235 -21.41 15.32 -16.14
N TRP A 236 -20.61 14.31 -15.82
CA TRP A 236 -19.52 13.82 -16.67
C TRP A 236 -20.01 13.18 -17.97
N THR A 237 -21.13 12.48 -17.91
CA THR A 237 -21.79 11.92 -19.10
C THR A 237 -22.27 13.04 -20.01
N GLN A 238 -22.88 14.09 -19.45
CA GLN A 238 -23.28 15.27 -20.21
C GLN A 238 -22.08 16.00 -20.83
N LEU A 239 -20.97 16.11 -20.10
CA LEU A 239 -19.72 16.66 -20.62
C LEU A 239 -19.21 15.85 -21.82
N ALA A 240 -19.17 14.52 -21.70
CA ALA A 240 -18.74 13.65 -22.80
C ALA A 240 -19.70 13.70 -24.01
N ILE A 241 -21.00 13.92 -23.79
CA ILE A 241 -21.99 14.08 -24.87
C ILE A 241 -21.81 15.41 -25.60
N LYS A 242 -21.70 16.52 -24.86
CA LYS A 242 -21.67 17.88 -25.42
C LYS A 242 -20.31 18.24 -26.00
N ASP A 243 -19.25 17.94 -25.26
CA ASP A 243 -17.90 18.43 -25.54
C ASP A 243 -16.95 17.30 -26.00
N GLY A 244 -17.42 16.06 -25.99
CA GLY A 244 -16.75 14.90 -26.55
C GLY A 244 -15.75 14.20 -25.61
N ALA A 245 -15.25 13.05 -26.07
CA ALA A 245 -14.38 12.16 -25.31
C ALA A 245 -13.05 12.81 -24.87
N GLN A 246 -12.49 13.68 -25.70
CA GLN A 246 -11.23 14.36 -25.38
C GLN A 246 -11.42 15.37 -24.24
N ALA A 247 -12.44 16.23 -24.32
CA ALA A 247 -12.75 17.19 -23.27
C ALA A 247 -13.02 16.50 -21.92
N PHE A 248 -13.72 15.37 -21.96
CA PHE A 248 -13.93 14.55 -20.77
C PHE A 248 -12.63 13.95 -20.21
N THR A 249 -11.73 13.48 -21.08
CA THR A 249 -10.41 12.97 -20.64
C THR A 249 -9.59 14.07 -19.98
N GLU A 250 -9.52 15.25 -20.58
CA GLU A 250 -8.83 16.41 -20.01
C GLU A 250 -9.44 16.84 -18.67
N HIS A 251 -10.76 16.79 -18.55
CA HIS A 251 -11.47 17.09 -17.30
C HIS A 251 -11.14 16.10 -16.18
N ILE A 252 -11.13 14.79 -16.47
CA ILE A 252 -10.69 13.78 -15.50
C ILE A 252 -9.25 14.01 -15.10
N LEU A 253 -8.35 14.27 -16.05
CA LEU A 253 -6.95 14.52 -15.75
C LEU A 253 -6.78 15.76 -14.87
N ARG A 254 -7.44 16.88 -15.21
CA ARG A 254 -7.43 18.10 -14.40
C ARG A 254 -7.96 17.86 -13.00
N LEU A 255 -9.08 17.15 -12.85
CA LEU A 255 -9.62 16.80 -11.53
C LEU A 255 -8.65 15.91 -10.74
N ARG A 256 -8.04 14.93 -11.41
CA ARG A 256 -7.11 14.00 -10.78
C ARG A 256 -5.87 14.71 -10.26
N PHE A 257 -5.35 15.70 -11.00
CA PHE A 257 -4.20 16.53 -10.62
C PHE A 257 -4.57 17.70 -9.68
N ALA A 258 -5.80 18.22 -9.74
CA ALA A 258 -6.27 19.26 -8.82
C ALA A 258 -6.54 18.69 -7.40
N ASP A 259 -6.90 17.41 -7.32
CA ASP A 259 -6.97 16.67 -6.06
C ASP A 259 -5.57 16.28 -5.52
N GLU A 260 -4.49 16.54 -6.26
CA GLU A 260 -3.10 16.32 -5.81
C GLU A 260 -2.53 17.58 -5.13
N VAL A 261 -1.91 17.39 -3.97
CA VAL A 261 -1.33 18.49 -3.19
C VAL A 261 -0.11 19.04 -3.94
N MET A 262 -0.15 20.30 -4.35
CA MET A 262 0.93 20.90 -5.16
C MET A 262 2.22 21.21 -4.39
N GLU A 263 2.13 21.53 -3.10
CA GLU A 263 3.24 21.61 -2.13
C GLU A 263 2.63 21.43 -0.73
N ALA A 264 3.24 20.61 0.12
CA ALA A 264 2.73 20.36 1.47
C ALA A 264 3.33 21.35 2.48
N ARG A 265 2.44 22.02 3.23
CA ARG A 265 2.74 22.54 4.57
C ARG A 265 2.88 21.40 5.57
#